data_AF-A0A2N5ACJ4-F1
#
_entry.id   AF-A0A2N5ACJ4-F1
#
_cell.length_a   1.000
_cell.length_b   1.000
_cell.length_c   1.000
_cell.angle_alpha   90.00
_cell.angle_beta   90.00
_cell.angle_gamma   90.00
#
_symmetry.space_group_name_H-M   'P 1'
#
loop_
_entity.id
_entity.type
_entity.pdbx_description
1 polymer ?
#
loop_
_entity_poly.entity_id
_entity_poly.type
_entity_poly.pdbx_seq_one_letter_code
_entity_poly.pdbx_strand_id
1 'polypeptide(L)'
;QLLARCGRWLAKHVDIPGRHGVIASASTIRAMILNVLGAPLHSFARIDVHPLSITELRSDGRRWNFCLLRDDIKGECSTLSR
;
A
#
# COMPACT_ATOMS: atom_id res chain seq x y z
N GLN A 1 15.20 -3.15 8.98
CA GLN A 1 15.57 -2.94 7.56
C GLN A 1 14.36 -2.76 6.63
N LEU A 2 13.32 -3.60 6.69
CA LEU A 2 12.14 -3.50 5.79
C LEU A 2 11.43 -2.15 5.85
N LEU A 3 11.09 -1.65 7.05
CA LEU A 3 10.41 -0.37 7.23
C LEU A 3 11.12 0.81 6.55
N ALA A 4 12.42 0.96 6.81
CA ALA A 4 13.22 2.02 6.20
C ALA A 4 13.32 1.88 4.68
N ARG A 5 13.37 0.63 4.15
CA ARG A 5 13.34 0.38 2.71
C ARG A 5 12.00 0.80 2.09
N CYS A 6 10.87 0.43 2.71
CA CYS A 6 9.53 0.81 2.27
C CYS A 6 9.34 2.33 2.31
N GLY A 7 9.79 3.00 3.39
CA GLY A 7 9.73 4.46 3.49
C GLY A 7 10.52 5.17 2.39
N ARG A 8 11.75 4.72 2.11
CA ARG A 8 12.55 5.26 0.98
C ARG A 8 11.90 4.99 -0.38
N TRP A 9 11.26 3.85 -0.55
CA TRP A 9 10.56 3.52 -1.79
C TRP A 9 9.35 4.44 -1.99
N LEU A 10 8.52 4.64 -0.96
CA LEU A 10 7.38 5.56 -0.98
C LEU A 10 7.82 7.01 -1.26
N ALA A 11 8.88 7.47 -0.60
CA ALA A 11 9.43 8.82 -0.81
C ALA A 11 9.92 9.05 -2.25
N LYS A 12 10.42 8.00 -2.94
CA LYS A 12 10.79 8.11 -4.35
C LYS A 12 9.61 8.07 -5.31
N HIS A 13 8.51 7.42 -4.91
CA HIS A 13 7.34 7.21 -5.79
C HIS A 13 6.27 8.29 -5.61
N VAL A 14 6.36 9.14 -4.59
CA VAL A 14 5.43 10.26 -4.39
C VAL A 14 5.49 11.28 -5.52
N ASP A 15 6.67 11.49 -6.10
CA ASP A 15 6.90 12.47 -7.16
C ASP A 15 6.68 11.90 -8.57
N ILE A 16 6.42 10.59 -8.68
CA ILE A 16 6.20 9.93 -9.97
C ILE A 16 4.70 9.97 -10.29
N PRO A 17 4.25 10.76 -11.29
CA PRO A 17 2.84 10.83 -11.63
C PRO A 17 2.36 9.51 -12.24
N GLY A 18 1.11 9.14 -11.94
CA GLY A 18 0.44 7.97 -12.51
C GLY A 18 0.08 6.89 -11.48
N ARG A 19 -0.58 5.83 -11.96
CA ARG A 19 -0.99 4.68 -11.15
C ARG A 19 0.07 3.58 -11.27
N HIS A 20 0.69 3.23 -10.16
CA HIS A 20 1.67 2.14 -10.10
C HIS A 20 1.07 0.91 -9.43
N GLY A 21 1.18 -0.25 -10.08
CA GLY A 21 0.79 -1.55 -9.53
C GLY A 21 2.02 -2.36 -9.12
N VAL A 22 1.99 -2.97 -7.94
CA VAL A 22 3.09 -3.80 -7.43
C VAL A 22 2.51 -5.03 -6.72
N ILE A 23 3.06 -6.21 -7.00
CA ILE A 23 2.77 -7.42 -6.24
C ILE A 23 3.77 -7.51 -5.09
N ALA A 24 3.27 -7.55 -3.85
CA ALA A 24 4.08 -7.50 -2.66
C ALA A 24 3.60 -8.48 -1.58
N SER A 25 4.51 -8.90 -0.71
CA SER A 25 4.18 -9.69 0.46
C SER A 25 3.35 -8.88 1.48
N ALA A 26 2.55 -9.56 2.30
CA ALA A 26 1.82 -8.92 3.40
C ALA A 26 2.73 -8.10 4.33
N SER A 27 3.95 -8.57 4.58
CA SER A 27 4.94 -7.84 5.38
C SER A 27 5.35 -6.49 4.77
N THR A 28 5.48 -6.43 3.44
CA THR A 28 5.80 -5.20 2.71
C THR A 28 4.63 -4.22 2.77
N ILE A 29 3.40 -4.71 2.58
CA ILE A 29 2.18 -3.90 2.67
C ILE A 29 2.01 -3.32 4.07
N ARG A 30 2.13 -4.14 5.12
CA ARG A 30 2.10 -3.67 6.53
C ARG A 30 3.15 -2.61 6.81
N ALA A 31 4.37 -2.79 6.30
CA ALA A 31 5.45 -1.81 6.48
C ALA A 31 5.15 -0.50 5.74
N MET A 32 4.56 -0.56 4.54
CA MET A 32 4.12 0.64 3.81
C MET A 32 3.01 1.37 4.57
N ILE A 33 1.99 0.66 5.06
CA ILE A 33 0.90 1.23 5.88
C ILE A 33 1.48 1.92 7.12
N LEU A 34 2.42 1.28 7.82
CA LEU A 34 3.05 1.83 9.01
C LEU A 34 3.83 3.13 8.71
N ASN A 35 4.57 3.17 7.60
CA ASN A 35 5.26 4.38 7.14
C ASN A 35 4.27 5.50 6.78
N VAL A 36 3.20 5.16 6.08
CA VAL A 36 2.16 6.10 5.64
C VAL A 36 1.41 6.73 6.82
N LEU A 37 1.05 5.92 7.82
CA LEU A 37 0.34 6.39 9.01
C LEU A 37 1.25 7.05 10.04
N GLY A 38 2.59 6.98 9.87
CA GLY A 38 3.54 7.37 10.92
C GLY A 38 3.34 6.60 12.22
N ALA A 39 2.79 5.38 12.14
CA ALA A 39 2.42 4.60 13.31
C ALA A 39 3.66 4.01 14.01
N PRO A 40 3.61 3.76 15.33
CA PRO A 40 4.72 3.13 16.05
C PRO A 40 4.93 1.68 15.60
N LEU A 41 6.17 1.18 15.72
CA LEU A 41 6.57 -0.17 15.27
C LEU A 41 5.71 -1.31 15.82
N HIS A 42 5.22 -1.21 17.06
CA HIS A 42 4.38 -2.25 17.66
C HIS A 42 3.04 -2.42 16.93
N SER A 43 2.58 -1.41 16.19
CA SER A 43 1.38 -1.49 15.35
C SER A 43 1.56 -2.44 14.17
N PHE A 44 2.79 -2.81 13.79
CA PHE A 44 3.04 -3.72 12.67
C PHE A 44 2.30 -5.05 12.81
N ALA A 45 2.26 -5.61 14.02
CA ALA A 45 1.56 -6.86 14.30
C ALA A 45 0.03 -6.72 14.38
N ARG A 46 -0.47 -5.48 14.49
CA ARG A 46 -1.91 -5.17 14.59
C ARG A 46 -2.56 -4.94 13.24
N ILE A 47 -1.76 -4.80 12.18
CA ILE A 47 -2.26 -4.56 10.82
C ILE A 47 -2.49 -5.91 10.15
N ASP A 48 -3.76 -6.28 9.98
CA ASP A 48 -4.12 -7.44 9.16
C ASP A 48 -4.18 -7.05 7.68
N VAL A 49 -3.70 -7.94 6.81
CA VAL A 49 -3.73 -7.78 5.35
C VAL A 49 -4.21 -9.11 4.80
N HIS A 50 -5.42 -9.11 4.25
CA HIS A 50 -5.99 -10.32 3.67
C HIS A 50 -5.16 -10.80 2.47
N PRO A 51 -4.94 -12.12 2.33
CA PRO A 51 -4.35 -12.68 1.12
C PRO A 51 -5.16 -12.26 -0.11
N LEU A 52 -4.46 -11.98 -1.21
CA LEU A 52 -5.07 -11.58 -2.49
C LEU A 52 -5.94 -10.31 -2.42
N SER A 53 -5.80 -9.50 -1.38
CA SER A 53 -6.44 -8.18 -1.32
C SER A 53 -5.69 -7.14 -2.14
N ILE A 54 -6.41 -6.16 -2.65
CA ILE A 54 -5.83 -5.01 -3.34
C ILE A 54 -5.74 -3.85 -2.34
N THR A 55 -4.54 -3.30 -2.22
CA THR A 55 -4.24 -2.15 -1.37
C THR A 55 -3.89 -0.95 -2.24
N GLU A 56 -4.72 0.09 -2.22
CA GLU A 56 -4.45 1.33 -2.93
C GLU A 56 -3.85 2.36 -1.96
N LEU A 57 -2.67 2.87 -2.32
CA LEU A 57 -2.00 3.97 -1.66
C LEU A 57 -2.02 5.17 -2.60
N ARG A 58 -2.69 6.25 -2.18
CA ARG A 58 -2.78 7.49 -2.95
C ARG A 58 -2.07 8.59 -2.19
N SER A 59 -1.21 9.34 -2.87
CA SER A 59 -0.66 10.58 -2.31
C SER A 59 -1.21 11.79 -3.04
N ASP A 60 -1.56 12.82 -2.29
CA ASP A 60 -1.84 14.17 -2.81
C ASP A 60 -0.60 15.09 -2.75
N GLY A 61 0.59 14.51 -2.45
CA GLY A 61 1.85 15.21 -2.24
C GLY A 61 2.05 15.74 -0.81
N ARG A 62 1.00 15.81 0.02
CA ARG A 62 1.07 16.24 1.42
C ARG A 62 0.69 15.15 2.41
N ARG A 63 -0.23 14.27 2.01
CA ARG A 63 -0.84 13.22 2.80
C ARG A 63 -0.94 11.96 1.97
N TRP A 64 -0.90 10.84 2.67
CA TRP A 64 -1.17 9.54 2.09
C TRP A 64 -2.57 9.10 2.52
N ASN A 65 -3.39 8.78 1.53
CA ASN A 65 -4.69 8.14 1.71
C ASN A 65 -4.52 6.66 1.40
N PHE A 66 -5.09 5.83 2.25
CA PHE A 66 -5.08 4.38 2.09
C PHE A 66 -6.52 3.91 1.86
N CYS A 67 -6.72 3.12 0.82
CA CYS A 67 -7.98 2.43 0.54
C CYS A 67 -7.70 0.93 0.43
N LEU A 68 -8.43 0.14 1.23
CA LEU A 68 -8.46 -1.31 1.05
C LEU A 68 -9.57 -1.62 0.05
N LEU A 69 -9.19 -2.11 -1.12
CA LEU A 69 -10.12 -2.67 -2.06
C LEU A 69 -10.21 -4.17 -1.76
N ARG A 70 -11.32 -4.57 -1.16
CA ARG A 70 -11.63 -5.99 -1.04
C ARG A 70 -12.05 -6.45 -2.42
N ASP A 71 -11.22 -7.28 -3.04
CA ASP A 71 -11.63 -7.99 -4.24
C ASP A 71 -12.34 -9.26 -3.78
N ASP A 72 -13.66 -9.29 -3.91
CA ASP A 72 -14.39 -10.55 -3.82
C ASP A 72 -14.10 -11.25 -5.14
N ILE A 73 -13.04 -12.08 -5.20
CA ILE A 73 -12.63 -12.75 -6.44
C ILE A 73 -13.71 -13.76 -6.86
N LYS A 74 -14.78 -13.27 -7.49
CA LYS A 74 -15.37 -13.91 -8.68
C LYS A 74 -14.56 -13.35 -9.83
N GLY A 75 -13.75 -14.20 -10.46
CA GLY A 75 -12.76 -13.78 -11.44
C GLY A 75 -13.38 -12.98 -12.59
N GLU A 76 -13.30 -11.66 -12.52
CA GLU A 76 -13.41 -10.75 -13.64
C GLU A 76 -12.39 -9.64 -13.42
N CYS A 77 -11.19 -9.89 -13.94
CA CYS A 77 -10.18 -8.86 -14.16
C CYS A 77 -10.77 -7.83 -15.14
N SER A 78 -11.56 -6.90 -14.61
CA SER A 78 -12.11 -5.77 -15.36
C SER A 78 -11.06 -4.66 -15.33
N THR A 79 -10.22 -4.72 -16.36
CA THR A 79 -9.70 -3.58 -17.12
C THR A 79 -9.99 -2.21 -16.52
N LEU A 80 -8.91 -1.55 -16.09
CA LEU A 80 -8.59 -0.17 -16.49
C LEU A 80 -9.80 0.67 -16.94
N SER A 81 -10.37 1.47 -16.04
CA SER A 81 -11.07 2.69 -16.45
C SER A 81 -11.23 3.65 -15.28
N ARG A 82 -10.31 4.63 -15.20
CA ARG A 82 -10.58 6.06 -15.47
C ARG A 82 -9.48 6.95 -14.90
#